data_AF-A0A3D4BDJ0-F1
#
_entry.id   AF-A0A3D4BDJ0-F1
#
_cell.length_a   1.000
_cell.length_b   1.000
_cell.length_c   1.000
_cell.angle_alpha   90.00
_cell.angle_beta   90.00
_cell.angle_gamma   90.00
#
_symmetry.space_group_name_H-M   'P 1'
#
loop_
_entity.id
_entity.type
_entity.pdbx_description
1 polymer ?
#
loop_
_entity_poly.entity_id
_entity_poly.type
_entity_poly.pdbx_seq_one_letter_code
_entity_poly.pdbx_strand_id
1 'polypeptide(L)'
;MPYKLQDPGVNLVYEGEVTIDEKMYDKLHLSFNDVGVTSGDEYWAYINKETHLMDKWEYLLQSREGQEERSRGEWKWNNWQPYGSILLSAEREGTDGTKRAHGDVGVFDHMADAIFSSSDAVTDVMLQASATTPTSQPAAATSQPD
;
A
#
# COMPACT_ATOMS: atom_id res chain seq x y z
N MET A 1 4.30 1.99 -0.61
CA MET A 1 3.47 3.21 -0.67
C MET A 1 4.21 4.31 -1.42
N PRO A 2 4.47 4.10 -2.73
CA PRO A 2 4.40 5.21 -3.69
C PRO A 2 3.23 5.05 -4.68
N TYR A 3 2.45 3.97 -4.60
CA TYR A 3 1.42 3.63 -5.59
C TYR A 3 0.03 4.22 -5.33
N LYS A 4 -0.19 4.80 -4.15
CA LYS A 4 -1.49 5.36 -3.72
C LYS A 4 -1.50 6.88 -3.66
N LEU A 5 -0.49 7.54 -4.24
CA LEU A 5 -0.32 9.00 -4.15
C LEU A 5 -1.45 9.79 -4.84
N GLN A 6 -2.22 9.12 -5.70
CA GLN A 6 -3.30 9.70 -6.50
C GLN A 6 -4.66 9.07 -6.20
N ASP A 7 -4.77 8.25 -5.15
CA ASP A 7 -6.04 7.64 -4.78
C ASP A 7 -7.07 8.73 -4.40
N PRO A 8 -8.38 8.54 -4.69
CA PRO A 8 -9.41 9.48 -4.30
C PRO A 8 -9.37 9.81 -2.80
N GLY A 9 -9.39 11.10 -2.46
CA GLY A 9 -9.35 11.60 -1.08
C GLY A 9 -7.95 11.90 -0.56
N VAL A 10 -6.88 11.57 -1.30
CA VAL A 10 -5.52 12.04 -1.02
C VAL A 10 -5.31 13.42 -1.62
N ASN A 11 -4.82 14.35 -0.82
CA ASN A 11 -4.27 15.63 -1.27
C ASN A 11 -2.76 15.50 -1.40
N LEU A 12 -2.23 15.69 -2.60
CA LEU A 12 -0.80 15.62 -2.88
C LEU A 12 -0.27 17.03 -3.22
N VAL A 13 0.71 17.49 -2.46
CA VAL A 13 1.38 18.79 -2.66
C VAL A 13 2.86 18.56 -2.91
N TYR A 14 3.40 19.16 -3.96
CA TYR A 14 4.85 19.23 -4.16
C TYR A 14 5.42 20.39 -3.35
N GLU A 15 6.30 20.09 -2.38
CA GLU A 15 6.92 21.08 -1.50
C GLU A 15 8.28 21.59 -2.01
N GLY A 16 8.70 21.14 -3.19
CA GLY A 16 9.96 21.52 -3.81
C GLY A 16 11.07 20.48 -3.62
N GLU A 17 12.28 20.91 -3.95
CA GLU A 17 13.48 20.09 -3.89
C GLU A 17 14.20 20.28 -2.54
N VAL A 18 14.76 19.20 -2.02
CA VAL A 18 15.58 19.23 -0.81
C VAL A 18 16.85 18.40 -1.01
N THR A 19 17.98 18.87 -0.48
CA THR A 19 19.23 18.10 -0.45
C THR A 19 19.45 17.52 0.94
N ILE A 20 19.63 16.21 1.03
CA ILE A 20 19.90 15.47 2.27
C ILE A 20 21.06 14.52 1.98
N ASP A 21 22.12 14.56 2.79
CA ASP A 21 23.30 13.70 2.64
C ASP A 21 23.84 13.67 1.20
N GLU A 22 24.03 14.86 0.61
CA GLU A 22 24.54 15.07 -0.77
C GLU A 22 23.62 14.56 -1.90
N LYS A 23 22.43 14.04 -1.57
CA LYS A 23 21.43 13.60 -2.54
C LYS A 23 20.27 14.57 -2.63
N MET A 24 19.74 14.78 -3.83
CA MET A 24 18.60 15.66 -4.09
C MET A 24 17.30 14.86 -4.18
N TYR A 25 16.23 15.39 -3.58
CA TYR A 25 14.93 14.75 -3.53
C TYR A 25 13.82 15.71 -3.94
N ASP A 26 12.83 15.19 -4.66
CA ASP A 26 11.51 15.82 -4.77
C ASP A 26 10.71 15.48 -3.51
N LYS A 27 10.31 16.50 -2.75
CA LYS A 27 9.55 16.32 -1.51
C LYS A 27 8.05 16.47 -1.79
N LEU A 28 7.29 15.41 -1.50
CA LEU A 28 5.84 15.39 -1.66
C LEU A 28 5.18 15.29 -0.30
N HIS A 29 4.24 16.18 -0.01
CA HIS A 29 3.39 16.14 1.17
C HIS A 29 2.02 15.53 0.81
N LEU A 30 1.57 14.60 1.65
CA LEU A 30 0.28 13.94 1.56
C LEU A 30 -0.55 14.29 2.80
N SER A 31 -1.80 14.69 2.57
CA SER A 31 -2.86 14.81 3.57
C SER A 31 -4.19 14.27 3.01
N PHE A 32 -5.27 14.24 3.79
CA PHE A 32 -6.51 13.57 3.40
C PHE A 32 -7.76 14.43 3.63
N ASN A 33 -8.76 14.28 2.76
CA ASN A 33 -10.05 15.00 2.85
C ASN A 33 -11.09 14.22 3.67
N ASP A 34 -10.82 13.94 4.94
CA ASP A 34 -11.74 13.21 5.83
C ASP A 34 -12.15 11.82 5.34
N VAL A 35 -11.27 11.18 4.56
CA VAL A 35 -11.40 9.77 4.19
C VAL A 35 -10.65 8.87 5.16
N GLY A 36 -11.27 7.77 5.56
CA GLY A 36 -10.69 6.80 6.48
C GLY A 36 -10.80 7.19 7.96
N VAL A 37 -10.32 6.29 8.83
CA VAL A 37 -10.38 6.47 10.29
C VAL A 37 -9.28 7.42 10.80
N THR A 38 -8.27 7.68 9.96
CA THR A 38 -7.08 8.49 10.31
C THR A 38 -6.81 9.64 9.35
N SER A 39 -7.85 10.43 9.04
CA SER A 39 -7.76 11.53 8.08
C SER A 39 -6.81 12.66 8.49
N GLY A 40 -6.52 12.81 9.79
CA GLY A 40 -5.55 13.79 10.30
C GLY A 40 -4.09 13.35 10.22
N ASP A 41 -3.80 12.16 9.68
CA ASP A 41 -2.41 11.76 9.42
C ASP A 41 -1.82 12.58 8.27
N GLU A 42 -0.56 12.98 8.42
CA GLU A 42 0.22 13.64 7.38
C GLU A 42 1.48 12.82 7.07
N TYR A 43 1.87 12.81 5.80
CA TYR A 43 3.03 12.05 5.35
C TYR A 43 3.89 12.83 4.37
N TRP A 44 5.21 12.61 4.40
CA TRP A 44 6.12 13.16 3.40
C TRP A 44 6.91 12.05 2.71
N ALA A 45 6.82 12.02 1.38
CA ALA A 45 7.63 11.18 0.53
C ALA A 45 8.83 11.96 0.01
N TYR A 46 10.02 11.39 0.12
CA TYR A 46 11.25 11.94 -0.43
C TYR A 46 11.68 11.07 -1.61
N ILE A 47 11.43 11.57 -2.82
CA ILE A 47 11.70 10.85 -4.07
C ILE A 47 13.08 11.27 -4.57
N ASN A 48 14.01 10.34 -4.60
CA ASN A 48 15.37 10.58 -5.05
C ASN A 48 15.36 10.97 -6.54
N LYS A 49 15.96 12.12 -6.88
CA LYS A 49 15.93 12.64 -8.26
C LYS A 49 16.80 11.86 -9.24
N GLU A 50 17.77 11.09 -8.76
CA GLU A 50 18.63 10.26 -9.60
C GLU A 50 17.98 8.90 -9.88
N THR A 51 17.43 8.24 -8.86
CA THR A 51 16.85 6.89 -9.00
C THR A 51 15.35 6.90 -9.31
N HIS A 52 14.68 8.03 -9.08
CA HIS A 52 13.21 8.19 -9.13
C HIS A 52 12.46 7.26 -8.17
N LEU A 53 13.14 6.75 -7.14
CA LEU A 53 12.57 5.91 -6.10
C LEU A 53 12.43 6.70 -4.80
N MET A 54 11.50 6.27 -3.95
CA MET A 54 11.35 6.85 -2.62
C MET A 54 12.39 6.25 -1.69
N ASP A 55 13.25 7.09 -1.11
CA ASP A 55 14.29 6.65 -0.18
C ASP A 55 13.90 6.92 1.29
N LYS A 56 13.02 7.90 1.53
CA LYS A 56 12.55 8.25 2.88
C LYS A 56 11.06 8.53 2.91
N TRP A 57 10.43 8.07 3.99
CA TRP A 57 9.05 8.33 4.34
C TRP A 57 8.96 8.89 5.75
N GLU A 58 8.45 10.11 5.88
CA GLU A 58 8.16 10.71 7.17
C GLU A 58 6.66 10.71 7.42
N TYR A 59 6.27 10.66 8.69
CA TYR A 59 4.88 10.70 9.09
C TYR A 59 4.68 11.58 10.32
N LEU A 60 3.48 12.17 10.40
CA LEU A 60 2.95 12.83 11.57
C LEU A 60 1.51 12.35 11.78
N LEU A 61 1.34 11.40 12.68
CA LEU A 61 0.05 10.76 12.94
C LEU A 61 -0.83 11.69 13.77
N GLN A 62 -2.13 11.66 13.52
CA GLN A 62 -3.10 12.35 14.36
C GLN A 62 -3.04 11.81 15.80
N SER A 63 -3.44 12.63 16.77
CA SER A 63 -3.58 12.17 18.15
C SER A 63 -4.72 11.14 18.25
N ARG A 64 -4.55 10.18 19.14
CA ARG A 64 -5.59 9.19 19.48
C ARG A 64 -6.24 9.56 20.80
N GLU A 65 -7.42 9.01 21.07
CA GLU A 65 -8.08 9.18 22.35
C GLU A 65 -7.13 8.78 23.50
N GLY A 66 -6.91 9.71 24.44
CA GLY A 66 -5.96 9.54 25.54
C GLY A 66 -4.50 9.92 25.22
N GLN A 67 -4.22 10.51 24.05
CA GLN A 67 -2.91 11.07 23.70
C GLN A 67 -3.03 12.57 23.42
N GLU A 68 -2.27 13.38 24.15
CA GLU A 68 -2.27 14.85 23.98
C GLU A 68 -1.46 15.29 22.74
N GLU A 69 -0.39 14.57 22.41
CA GLU A 69 0.56 14.94 21.37
C GLU A 69 0.48 14.03 20.13
N ARG A 70 0.76 14.61 18.96
CA ARG A 70 0.88 13.87 17.69
C ARG A 70 2.17 13.05 17.66
N SER A 71 2.12 11.87 17.04
CA SER A 71 3.30 11.01 16.91
C SER A 71 4.02 11.29 15.59
N ARG A 72 5.32 11.59 15.65
CA ARG A 72 6.16 11.79 14.48
C ARG A 72 7.22 10.70 14.35
N GLY A 73 7.55 10.33 13.12
CA GLY A 73 8.68 9.45 12.87
C GLY A 73 9.02 9.37 11.39
N GLU A 74 10.03 8.56 11.09
CA GLU A 74 10.51 8.36 9.74
C GLU A 74 10.99 6.93 9.52
N TRP A 75 10.93 6.49 8.26
CA TRP A 75 11.45 5.22 7.78
C TRP A 75 12.24 5.46 6.50
N LYS A 76 13.45 4.90 6.43
CA LYS A 76 14.18 4.75 5.17
C LYS A 76 13.64 3.56 4.41
N TRP A 77 13.45 3.73 3.11
CA TRP A 77 12.98 2.71 2.18
C TRP A 77 14.18 2.24 1.37
N ASN A 78 14.57 0.99 1.58
CA ASN A 78 15.78 0.42 1.03
C ASN A 78 15.46 -0.83 0.21
N ASN A 79 16.49 -1.35 -0.48
CA ASN A 79 16.45 -2.63 -1.18
C ASN A 79 15.24 -2.75 -2.12
N TRP A 80 15.11 -1.80 -3.05
CA TRP A 80 14.10 -1.84 -4.09
C TRP A 80 14.38 -2.97 -5.06
N GLN A 81 13.41 -3.87 -5.23
CA GLN A 81 13.53 -5.05 -6.10
C GLN A 81 12.29 -5.16 -7.01
N PRO A 82 12.46 -5.71 -8.22
CA PRO A 82 11.33 -5.99 -9.10
C PRO A 82 10.52 -7.18 -8.61
N TYR A 83 9.20 -7.02 -8.55
CA TYR A 83 8.23 -8.07 -8.31
C TYR A 83 7.17 -7.99 -9.41
N GLY A 84 7.26 -8.88 -10.39
CA GLY A 84 6.45 -8.80 -11.60
C GLY A 84 6.71 -7.48 -12.33
N SER A 85 5.66 -6.65 -12.47
CA SER A 85 5.73 -5.37 -13.19
C SER A 85 5.95 -4.15 -12.29
N ILE A 86 6.16 -4.34 -10.98
CA ILE A 86 6.33 -3.23 -10.02
C ILE A 86 7.66 -3.34 -9.26
N LEU A 87 8.16 -2.21 -8.77
CA LEU A 87 9.26 -2.19 -7.81
C LEU A 87 8.70 -2.16 -6.39
N LEU A 88 9.23 -2.98 -5.48
CA LEU A 88 8.90 -2.88 -4.06
C LEU A 88 10.17 -2.76 -3.24
N SER A 89 10.15 -1.84 -2.27
CA SER A 89 11.15 -1.79 -1.22
C SER A 89 10.96 -3.01 -0.33
N ALA A 90 11.95 -3.91 -0.33
CA ALA A 90 11.94 -5.13 0.45
C ALA A 90 12.43 -4.91 1.90
N GLU A 91 13.01 -3.74 2.21
CA GLU A 91 13.52 -3.40 3.55
C GLU A 91 13.16 -1.96 3.95
N ARG A 92 12.76 -1.79 5.20
CA ARG A 92 12.56 -0.48 5.84
C ARG A 92 13.39 -0.39 7.11
N GLU A 93 13.99 0.76 7.34
CA GLU A 93 14.84 1.03 8.50
C GLU A 93 14.35 2.28 9.25
N GLY A 94 14.10 2.13 10.55
CA GLY A 94 13.70 3.20 11.45
C GLY A 94 14.91 3.94 12.03
N THR A 95 14.68 5.11 12.61
CA THR A 95 15.74 5.93 13.22
C THR A 95 16.38 5.29 14.46
N ASP A 96 15.66 4.38 15.10
CA ASP A 96 16.12 3.57 16.23
C ASP A 96 16.95 2.35 15.80
N GLY A 97 17.21 2.18 14.49
CA GLY A 97 17.88 1.01 13.92
C GLY A 97 16.97 -0.20 13.73
N THR A 98 15.66 -0.09 14.01
CA THR A 98 14.70 -1.16 13.74
C THR A 98 14.64 -1.42 12.24
N LYS A 99 14.82 -2.69 11.84
CA LYS A 99 14.68 -3.12 10.45
C LYS A 99 13.45 -3.99 10.26
N ARG A 100 12.72 -3.75 9.17
CA ARG A 100 11.57 -4.55 8.75
C ARG A 100 11.78 -4.98 7.31
N ALA A 101 11.73 -6.27 7.05
CA ALA A 101 11.89 -6.82 5.71
C ALA A 101 10.64 -7.59 5.28
N HIS A 102 10.37 -7.57 3.98
CA HIS A 102 9.37 -8.42 3.34
C HIS A 102 10.08 -9.65 2.76
N GLY A 103 9.83 -10.82 3.35
CA GLY A 103 10.24 -12.12 2.81
C GLY A 103 9.10 -12.80 2.06
N ASP A 104 9.42 -13.83 1.28
CA ASP A 104 8.47 -14.75 0.63
C ASP A 104 7.37 -14.05 -0.19
N VAL A 105 7.74 -12.97 -0.90
CA VAL A 105 6.83 -12.22 -1.76
C VAL A 105 6.57 -13.00 -3.05
N GLY A 106 5.35 -13.51 -3.20
CA GLY A 106 4.87 -14.14 -4.43
C GLY A 106 4.15 -13.15 -5.36
N VAL A 107 4.26 -13.38 -6.67
CA VAL A 107 3.52 -12.65 -7.71
C VAL A 107 2.66 -13.67 -8.46
N PHE A 108 1.35 -13.45 -8.48
CA PHE A 108 0.38 -14.39 -9.04
C PHE A 108 -0.51 -13.68 -10.04
N ASP A 109 -0.69 -14.28 -11.22
CA ASP A 109 -1.62 -13.78 -12.25
C ASP A 109 -3.09 -14.09 -11.89
N HIS A 110 -3.29 -15.16 -11.11
CA HIS A 110 -4.60 -15.63 -10.68
C HIS A 110 -4.57 -16.10 -9.23
N MET A 111 -5.65 -15.85 -8.52
CA MET A 111 -5.86 -16.28 -7.14
C MET A 111 -7.34 -16.65 -6.99
N ALA A 112 -7.63 -17.76 -6.33
CA ALA A 112 -9.01 -18.14 -6.02
C ALA A 112 -9.65 -17.16 -5.02
N ASP A 113 -10.90 -16.76 -5.25
CA ASP A 113 -11.67 -15.87 -4.35
C ASP A 113 -11.71 -16.39 -2.89
N ALA A 114 -11.71 -17.72 -2.72
CA ALA A 114 -11.70 -18.36 -1.42
C ALA A 114 -10.53 -17.93 -0.52
N ILE A 115 -9.42 -17.44 -1.09
CA ILE A 115 -8.29 -16.88 -0.33
C ILE A 115 -8.72 -15.63 0.47
N PHE A 116 -9.67 -14.85 -0.04
CA PHE A 116 -10.14 -13.61 0.60
C PHE A 116 -11.42 -13.79 1.42
N SER A 117 -12.08 -14.94 1.32
CA SER A 117 -13.38 -15.19 1.95
C SER A 117 -13.40 -16.37 2.92
N SER A 118 -12.36 -17.22 2.96
CA SER A 118 -12.24 -18.35 3.89
C SER A 118 -11.10 -18.15 4.90
N SER A 119 -11.23 -18.78 6.06
CA SER A 119 -10.16 -18.90 7.06
C SER A 119 -9.30 -20.15 6.86
N ASP A 120 -9.60 -20.98 5.86
CA ASP A 120 -8.84 -22.20 5.56
C ASP A 120 -7.42 -21.89 5.08
N ALA A 121 -6.52 -22.85 5.25
CA ALA A 121 -5.16 -22.72 4.78
C ALA A 121 -5.10 -22.54 3.26
N VAL A 122 -4.33 -21.56 2.80
CA VAL A 122 -4.06 -21.34 1.38
C VAL A 122 -3.25 -22.52 0.83
N THR A 123 -3.65 -23.01 -0.33
CA THR A 123 -2.97 -24.11 -1.03
C THR A 123 -2.43 -23.65 -2.38
N ASP A 124 -1.44 -24.37 -2.93
CA ASP A 124 -0.86 -24.05 -4.24
C ASP A 124 -1.91 -24.05 -5.37
N VAL A 125 -2.94 -24.89 -5.27
CA VAL A 125 -4.05 -24.92 -6.22
C VAL A 125 -4.79 -23.59 -6.23
N MET A 126 -5.00 -22.98 -5.06
CA MET A 126 -5.66 -21.69 -4.95
C MET A 126 -4.82 -20.54 -5.51
N LEU A 127 -3.49 -20.68 -5.53
CA LEU A 127 -2.53 -19.71 -6.09
C LEU A 127 -2.35 -19.84 -7.61
N GLN A 128 -2.98 -20.85 -8.25
CA GLN A 128 -2.94 -21.06 -9.70
C GLN A 128 -4.34 -21.10 -10.34
N ALA A 129 -5.40 -21.00 -9.53
CA ALA A 129 -6.77 -21.11 -10.02
C ALA A 129 -7.20 -19.83 -10.74
N SER A 130 -7.41 -19.92 -12.06
CA SER A 130 -8.18 -18.92 -12.80
C SER A 130 -9.64 -18.95 -12.35
N ALA A 131 -10.27 -17.79 -12.22
CA ALA A 131 -11.67 -17.67 -11.82
C ALA A 131 -12.58 -18.52 -12.72
N THR A 132 -13.17 -19.60 -12.18
CA THR A 132 -14.31 -20.26 -12.79
C THR A 132 -15.52 -19.37 -12.56
N THR A 133 -15.95 -18.64 -13.59
CA THR A 133 -17.21 -17.90 -13.57
C THR A 133 -18.34 -18.87 -13.18
N PRO A 134 -19.08 -18.62 -12.09
CA PRO A 134 -20.28 -19.39 -11.83
C PRO A 134 -21.29 -19.04 -12.92
N THR A 135 -21.60 -20.00 -13.79
CA THR A 135 -22.74 -19.88 -14.70
C THR A 135 -23.98 -19.79 -13.83
N SER A 136 -24.54 -18.58 -13.69
CA SER A 136 -25.88 -18.40 -13.13
C SER A 136 -26.87 -19.06 -14.10
N GLN A 137 -27.27 -20.29 -13.80
CA GLN A 137 -28.37 -20.94 -14.48
C GLN A 137 -29.67 -20.19 -14.14
N PRO A 138 -30.43 -19.68 -15.13
CA PRO A 138 -31.68 -18.99 -14.83
C PRO A 138 -32.68 -19.98 -14.21
N ALA A 139 -33.30 -19.57 -13.11
CA ALA A 139 -34.34 -20.33 -12.44
C ALA A 139 -35.48 -20.63 -13.43
N ALA A 140 -35.83 -21.91 -13.55
CA ALA A 140 -36.95 -22.36 -14.35
C ALA A 140 -38.25 -21.74 -13.79
N ALA A 141 -38.93 -20.94 -14.59
CA ALA A 141 -40.26 -20.42 -14.28
C ALA A 141 -41.26 -21.59 -14.39
N THR A 142 -41.70 -22.11 -13.25
CA THR A 142 -42.82 -23.04 -13.18
C THR A 142 -44.11 -22.29 -13.55
N SER A 143 -44.61 -22.54 -14.76
CA SER A 143 -45.93 -22.07 -15.20
C SER A 143 -46.98 -23.04 -14.65
N GLN A 144 -47.90 -22.55 -13.84
CA GLN A 144 -49.10 -23.27 -13.41
C GLN A 144 -50.23 -23.02 -14.43
N PRO A 145 -50.98 -24.03 -14.90
CA PRO A 145 -52.17 -23.81 -15.70
C PRO A 145 -53.41 -23.56 -14.82
N ASP A 146 -54.37 -22.82 -15.39
CA ASP A 146 -55.66 -22.39 -14.84
C ASP A 146 -56.56 -23.53 -14.32
#